data_AF-A0A7K4FUL2-F1
#
_entry.id   AF-A0A7K4FUL2-F1
#
_cell.length_a   1.000
_cell.length_b   1.000
_cell.length_c   1.000
_cell.angle_alpha   90.00
_cell.angle_beta   90.00
_cell.angle_gamma   90.00
#
_symmetry.space_group_name_H-M   'P 1'
#
loop_
_entity.id
_entity.type
_entity.pdbx_description
1 polymer ?
#
loop_
_entity_poly.entity_id
_entity_poly.type
_entity_poly.pdbx_seq_one_letter_code
_entity_poly.pdbx_strand_id
1 'polypeptide(L)'
;MLMRWLKKREVVIYFLLYRKFGYSQFNLGEALYELSPFFSKKVSLSVIKYLVKLGLLIRNNNYYFTLVPFEEYILLNSYDYLKRRSSLRRKIQ
;
A
#
# COMPACT_ATOMS: atom_id res chain seq x y z
N MET A 1 13.48 -1.38 -9.66
CA MET A 1 13.19 -0.52 -8.49
C MET A 1 13.22 -1.43 -7.27
N LEU A 2 14.07 -1.19 -6.27
CA LEU A 2 14.11 -2.03 -5.06
C LEU A 2 12.82 -1.77 -4.26
N MET A 3 11.82 -2.63 -4.42
CA MET A 3 10.56 -2.53 -3.69
C MET A 3 10.78 -3.10 -2.27
N ARG A 4 10.55 -2.27 -1.26
CA ARG A 4 10.66 -2.65 0.15
C ARG A 4 9.30 -3.14 0.64
N TRP A 5 9.32 -4.14 1.51
CA TRP A 5 8.17 -4.49 2.35
C TRP A 5 7.60 -3.26 3.07
N LEU A 6 6.26 -3.25 3.18
CA LEU A 6 5.54 -2.23 3.92
C LEU A 6 5.90 -2.24 5.40
N LYS A 7 6.01 -1.06 5.98
CA LYS A 7 6.01 -0.86 7.44
C LYS A 7 4.61 -1.03 7.99
N LYS A 8 4.52 -1.38 9.28
CA LYS A 8 3.25 -1.49 10.04
C LYS A 8 2.30 -0.31 9.78
N ARG A 9 2.82 0.92 9.80
CA ARG A 9 2.04 2.15 9.54
C ARG A 9 1.41 2.19 8.16
N GLU A 10 2.15 1.78 7.13
CA GLU A 10 1.69 1.81 5.74
C GLU A 10 0.56 0.78 5.55
N VAL A 11 0.70 -0.40 6.16
CA VAL A 11 -0.35 -1.44 6.20
C VAL A 11 -1.62 -0.94 6.89
N VAL A 12 -1.50 -0.32 8.06
CA VAL A 12 -2.66 0.19 8.82
C VAL A 12 -3.37 1.29 8.05
N ILE A 13 -2.65 2.23 7.43
CA ILE A 13 -3.26 3.30 6.64
C ILE A 13 -3.98 2.73 5.41
N TYR A 14 -3.37 1.79 4.69
CA TYR A 14 -4.04 1.09 3.58
C TYR A 14 -5.33 0.43 4.06
N PHE A 15 -5.28 -0.29 5.19
CA PHE A 15 -6.43 -0.98 5.76
C PHE A 15 -7.56 -0.01 6.15
N LEU A 16 -7.25 1.13 6.79
CA LEU A 16 -8.26 2.12 7.16
C LEU A 16 -8.95 2.73 5.93
N LEU A 17 -8.16 3.07 4.90
CA LEU A 17 -8.70 3.56 3.63
C LEU A 17 -9.59 2.50 2.97
N TYR A 18 -9.16 1.23 2.94
CA TYR A 18 -9.96 0.13 2.41
C TYR A 18 -11.24 -0.09 3.20
N ARG A 19 -11.19 -0.05 4.53
CA ARG A 19 -12.38 -0.21 5.39
C ARG A 19 -13.42 0.88 5.12
N LYS A 20 -12.98 2.09 4.78
CA LYS A 20 -13.86 3.24 4.53
C LYS A 20 -14.38 3.30 3.09
N PHE A 21 -13.49 3.13 2.12
CA PHE A 21 -13.77 3.41 0.71
C PHE A 21 -13.85 2.15 -0.16
N GLY A 22 -13.44 0.99 0.35
CA GLY A 22 -13.31 -0.23 -0.44
C GLY A 22 -12.38 0.00 -1.63
N TYR A 23 -12.84 -0.41 -2.82
CA TYR A 23 -12.19 -0.08 -4.10
C TYR A 23 -12.91 1.05 -4.85
N SER A 24 -13.81 1.77 -4.18
CA SER A 24 -14.45 2.95 -4.75
C SER A 24 -13.45 4.12 -4.82
N GLN A 25 -13.73 5.05 -5.71
CA GLN A 25 -12.95 6.29 -5.81
C GLN A 25 -13.22 7.19 -4.60
N PHE A 26 -12.16 7.80 -4.07
CA PHE A 26 -12.23 8.80 -3.00
C PHE A 26 -11.26 9.94 -3.25
N ASN A 27 -11.50 11.10 -2.65
CA ASN A 27 -10.63 12.26 -2.77
C ASN A 27 -9.65 12.41 -1.61
N LEU A 28 -8.61 13.23 -1.81
CA LEU A 28 -7.57 13.46 -0.81
C LEU A 28 -8.12 13.98 0.53
N GLY A 29 -9.12 14.86 0.48
CA GLY A 29 -9.74 15.44 1.68
C GLY A 29 -10.44 14.38 2.52
N GLU A 30 -11.21 13.50 1.87
CA GLU A 30 -11.89 12.37 2.53
C GLU A 30 -10.88 11.42 3.19
N ALA A 31 -9.81 11.08 2.48
CA ALA A 31 -8.75 10.24 3.02
C ALA A 31 -8.08 10.89 4.24
N LEU A 32 -7.79 12.19 4.18
CA LEU A 32 -7.19 12.91 5.30
C LEU A 32 -8.15 13.02 6.48
N TYR A 33 -9.44 13.21 6.24
CA TYR A 33 -10.47 13.24 7.27
C TYR A 33 -10.55 11.90 8.00
N GLU A 34 -10.66 10.79 7.26
CA GLU A 34 -10.71 9.43 7.82
C GLU A 34 -9.46 9.09 8.65
N LEU A 35 -8.27 9.54 8.23
CA LEU A 35 -7.01 9.25 8.90
C LEU A 35 -6.70 10.20 10.07
N SER A 36 -7.37 11.35 10.15
CA SER A 36 -7.06 12.42 11.11
C SER A 36 -7.17 12.03 12.60
N PRO A 37 -8.04 11.10 13.03
CA PRO A 37 -8.07 10.68 14.43
C PRO A 37 -6.81 9.92 14.86
N PHE A 38 -6.05 9.37 13.91
CA PHE A 38 -4.92 8.47 14.19
C PHE A 38 -3.57 9.03 13.75
N PHE A 39 -3.57 9.88 12.71
CA PHE A 39 -2.34 10.35 12.08
C PHE A 39 -2.43 11.84 11.73
N SER A 40 -1.30 12.54 11.88
CA SER A 40 -1.20 13.92 11.42
C SER A 40 -1.27 14.00 9.91
N LYS A 41 -1.76 15.13 9.38
CA LYS A 41 -1.84 15.41 7.93
C LYS A 41 -0.52 15.13 7.21
N LYS A 42 0.62 15.51 7.81
CA LYS A 42 1.96 15.26 7.24
C LYS A 42 2.24 13.77 7.07
N VAL A 43 1.91 12.96 8.08
CA VAL A 43 2.10 11.51 8.04
C VAL A 43 1.20 10.88 6.98
N SER A 44 -0.09 11.23 6.98
CA SER A 44 -1.06 10.71 6.02
C SER A 44 -0.67 11.02 4.58
N LEU A 45 -0.29 12.27 4.28
CA LEU A 45 0.19 12.66 2.95
C LEU A 45 1.45 11.90 2.51
N SER A 46 2.42 11.76 3.42
CA SER A 46 3.65 11.03 3.11
C SER A 46 3.38 9.57 2.79
N VAL A 47 2.45 8.93 3.52
CA VAL A 47 2.11 7.52 3.30
C VAL A 47 1.27 7.35 2.05
N ILE A 48 0.26 8.20 1.80
CA ILE A 48 -0.53 8.17 0.56
C ILE A 48 0.39 8.30 -0.66
N LYS A 49 1.31 9.27 -0.66
CA LYS A 49 2.31 9.44 -1.74
C LYS A 49 3.16 8.18 -1.93
N TYR A 50 3.51 7.51 -0.84
CA TYR A 50 4.29 6.28 -0.89
C TYR A 50 3.48 5.10 -1.43
N LEU A 51 2.22 4.95 -1.02
CA LEU A 51 1.31 3.91 -1.53
C LEU A 51 1.06 4.08 -3.04
N VAL A 52 0.95 5.33 -3.53
CA VAL A 52 0.89 5.61 -4.97
C VAL A 52 2.17 5.15 -5.68
N LYS A 53 3.35 5.46 -5.11
CA LYS A 53 4.63 5.01 -5.67
C LYS A 53 4.75 3.49 -5.73
N LEU A 54 4.14 2.78 -4.78
CA LEU A 54 4.14 1.32 -4.72
C LEU A 54 3.06 0.66 -5.59
N GLY A 55 2.15 1.43 -6.19
CA GLY A 55 1.03 0.91 -6.96
C GLY A 55 -0.13 0.38 -6.11
N LEU A 56 -0.16 0.67 -4.81
CA LEU A 56 -1.28 0.34 -3.91
C LEU A 56 -2.42 1.36 -3.97
N LEU A 57 -2.16 2.53 -4.55
CA LEU A 57 -3.14 3.55 -4.87
C LEU A 57 -2.92 4.01 -6.31
N ILE A 58 -3.98 4.03 -7.11
CA ILE A 58 -3.98 4.66 -8.43
C ILE A 58 -4.50 6.07 -8.28
N ARG A 59 -3.77 7.05 -8.84
CA ARG A 59 -4.21 8.45 -8.88
C ARG A 59 -4.96 8.68 -10.20
N ASN A 60 -6.28 8.74 -10.14
CA ASN A 60 -7.13 8.88 -11.33
C ASN A 60 -7.11 10.33 -11.88
N ASN A 61 -6.96 11.32 -10.98
CA ASN A 61 -6.87 12.75 -11.30
C ASN A 61 -6.14 13.50 -10.16
N ASN A 62 -5.98 14.83 -10.25
CA ASN A 62 -5.20 15.62 -9.28
C ASN A 62 -5.53 15.34 -7.80
N TYR A 63 -6.77 14.99 -7.46
CA TYR A 63 -7.16 14.79 -6.05
C TYR A 63 -7.90 13.48 -5.78
N TYR A 64 -8.03 12.60 -6.76
CA TYR A 64 -8.82 11.37 -6.63
C TYR A 64 -7.95 10.12 -6.72
N PHE A 65 -8.28 9.14 -5.90
CA PHE A 65 -7.55 7.90 -5.73
C PHE A 65 -8.49 6.69 -5.70
N THR A 66 -7.94 5.55 -6.10
CA THR A 66 -8.57 4.23 -5.96
C THR A 66 -7.54 3.26 -5.39
N LEU A 67 -7.98 2.38 -4.47
CA LEU A 67 -7.14 1.33 -3.91
C LEU A 67 -6.96 0.17 -4.90
N VAL A 68 -5.77 -0.40 -4.90
CA VAL A 68 -5.46 -1.64 -5.63
C VAL A 68 -5.45 -2.79 -4.62
N PRO A 69 -6.03 -3.96 -4.94
CA PRO A 69 -6.04 -5.11 -4.05
C PRO A 69 -4.66 -5.43 -3.47
N PHE A 70 -4.64 -5.64 -2.16
CA PHE A 70 -3.39 -5.88 -1.43
C PHE A 70 -2.67 -7.15 -1.92
N GLU A 71 -3.44 -8.14 -2.36
CA GLU A 71 -2.96 -9.40 -2.92
C GLU A 71 -2.07 -9.19 -4.14
N GLU A 72 -2.40 -8.23 -5.01
CA GLU A 72 -1.60 -7.90 -6.19
C GLU A 72 -0.22 -7.36 -5.77
N TYR A 73 -0.18 -6.48 -4.77
CA TYR A 73 1.08 -5.98 -4.21
C TYR A 73 1.90 -7.12 -3.59
N ILE A 74 1.27 -8.01 -2.82
CA ILE A 74 1.97 -9.14 -2.21
C ILE A 74 2.53 -10.08 -3.28
N LEU A 75 1.77 -10.38 -4.34
CA LEU A 75 2.25 -11.24 -5.43
C LEU A 75 3.51 -10.68 -6.08
N LEU A 76 3.51 -9.39 -6.41
CA LEU A 76 4.66 -8.70 -7.00
C LEU A 76 5.89 -8.69 -6.09
N ASN A 77 5.70 -8.48 -4.78
CA ASN A 77 6.84 -8.35 -3.84
C ASN A 77 7.33 -9.69 -3.31
N SER A 78 6.48 -10.73 -3.31
CA SER A 78 6.82 -12.03 -2.75
C SER A 78 7.55 -12.93 -3.74
N TYR A 79 7.43 -12.73 -5.06
CA TYR A 79 8.01 -13.64 -6.04
C TYR A 79 9.53 -13.84 -5.87
N ASP A 80 10.30 -12.74 -5.81
CA ASP A 80 11.76 -12.81 -5.61
C ASP A 80 12.14 -13.43 -4.26
N TYR A 81 11.35 -13.12 -3.22
CA TYR A 81 11.52 -13.74 -1.91
C TYR A 81 11.29 -15.26 -1.96
N LEU A 82 10.20 -15.70 -2.58
CA LEU A 82 9.83 -17.10 -2.72
C LEU A 82 10.85 -17.86 -3.58
N LYS A 83 11.31 -17.25 -4.69
CA LYS A 83 12.37 -17.79 -5.55
C LYS A 83 13.70 -17.96 -4.81
N ARG A 84 14.06 -17.00 -3.95
CA ARG A 84 15.25 -17.12 -3.08
C ARG A 84 15.09 -18.24 -2.06
N ARG A 85 13.91 -18.40 -1.46
CA ARG A 85 13.66 -19.45 -0.46
C ARG A 85 13.63 -20.85 -1.07
N SER A 86 13.07 -21.00 -2.27
CA SER A 86 13.02 -22.29 -2.96
C SER A 86 14.41 -22.77 -3.37
N SER A 87 15.30 -21.89 -3.83
CA SER A 87 16.69 -22.25 -4.19
C SER A 87 17.53 -22.62 -2.97
N LEU A 88 17.34 -21.95 -1.83
CA LEU A 88 17.98 -22.32 -0.56
C LEU A 88 17.55 -23.73 -0.10
N ARG A 89 16.27 -24.08 -0.21
CA ARG A 89 15.78 -25.42 0.13
C ARG A 89 16.43 -26.50 -0.73
N ARG A 90 16.61 -26.24 -2.03
CA ARG A 90 17.28 -27.17 -2.97
C ARG A 90 18.79 -27.31 -2.77
N LYS A 91 19.45 -26.39 -2.05
CA LYS A 91 20.88 -26.51 -1.70
C LYS A 91 21.12 -27.28 -0.40
N ILE A 92 20.10 -27.44 0.42
CA ILE A 92 20.18 -28.06 1.75
C ILE A 92 19.73 -29.53 1.70
N GLN A 93 18.92 -29.91 0.70
CA GLN A 93 18.63 -31.30 0.33
C GLN A 93 19.65 -31.80 -0.68
#